data_AF-A0A6J6RZJ1-F1
#
_entry.id   AF-A0A6J6RZJ1-F1
#
_cell.length_a   1.000
_cell.length_b   1.000
_cell.length_c   1.000
_cell.angle_alpha   90.00
_cell.angle_beta   90.00
_cell.angle_gamma   90.00
#
_symmetry.space_group_name_H-M   'P 1'
#
loop_
_entity.id
_entity.type
_entity.pdbx_description
1 polymer ?
#
loop_
_entity_poly.entity_id
_entity_poly.type
_entity_poly.pdbx_seq_one_letter_code
_entity_poly.pdbx_strand_id
1 'polypeptide(L)'
;MRLEALAQAEEERRAKEEAAAALAALGTRCELSGFYVKPSPSELTSATIGQLREKLVKEKEELERKANEFLAEAEALAREREGGDTQFDEESGDGDTINTERERDLLLSASARAVVEQIDEALERIKNGTYGVCTPAGRAIPLERLEAIPWADVCVDCKSRADRRR
;
A
#
# COMPACT_ATOMS: atom_id res chain seq x y z
N MET A 1 -14.29 51.72 24.25
CA MET A 1 -14.80 50.37 24.55
C MET A 1 -15.46 49.67 23.35
N ARG A 2 -16.64 50.08 22.84
CA ARG A 2 -17.34 49.33 21.77
C ARG A 2 -16.64 49.38 20.39
N LEU A 3 -15.95 50.47 20.05
CA LEU A 3 -15.17 50.60 18.81
C LEU A 3 -13.84 49.82 18.87
N GLU A 4 -13.18 49.79 20.03
CA GLU A 4 -11.93 49.04 20.23
C GLU A 4 -12.16 47.53 20.16
N ALA A 5 -13.27 47.04 20.73
CA ALA A 5 -13.65 45.63 20.65
C ALA A 5 -13.99 45.18 19.21
N LEU A 6 -14.56 46.07 18.38
CA LEU A 6 -14.80 45.80 16.96
C LEU A 6 -13.49 45.78 16.16
N ALA A 7 -12.56 46.70 16.45
CA ALA A 7 -11.25 46.72 15.82
C ALA A 7 -10.40 45.48 16.16
N GLN A 8 -10.40 45.04 17.42
CA GLN A 8 -9.74 43.79 17.84
C GLN A 8 -10.36 42.56 17.17
N ALA A 9 -11.70 42.51 17.07
CA ALA A 9 -12.37 41.41 16.38
C ALA A 9 -12.06 41.37 14.88
N GLU A 10 -11.92 42.52 14.21
CA GLU A 10 -11.51 42.59 12.80
C GLU A 10 -10.04 42.17 12.61
N GLU A 11 -9.14 42.57 13.50
CA GLU A 11 -7.73 42.19 13.47
C GLU A 11 -7.54 40.67 13.69
N GLU A 12 -8.25 40.09 14.66
CA GLU A 12 -8.29 38.63 14.85
C GLU A 12 -8.87 37.89 13.64
N ARG A 13 -9.89 38.44 13.00
CA ARG A 13 -10.51 37.84 11.80
C ARG A 13 -9.54 37.87 10.62
N ARG A 14 -8.80 38.97 10.45
CA ARG A 14 -7.76 39.13 9.42
C ARG A 14 -6.57 38.21 9.64
N ALA A 15 -6.11 38.05 10.89
CA ALA A 15 -5.06 37.09 11.24
C ALA A 15 -5.49 35.64 11.00
N LYS A 16 -6.75 35.30 11.29
CA LYS A 16 -7.33 33.98 10.99
C LYS A 16 -7.47 33.75 9.48
N GLU A 17 -7.86 34.75 8.71
CA GLU A 17 -7.92 34.68 7.23
C GLU A 17 -6.53 34.51 6.61
N GLU A 18 -5.51 35.25 7.07
CA GLU A 18 -4.12 35.10 6.61
C GLU A 18 -3.52 33.74 6.99
N ALA A 19 -3.78 33.25 8.21
CA ALA A 19 -3.37 31.91 8.64
C ALA A 19 -4.06 30.80 7.85
N ALA A 20 -5.36 30.95 7.55
CA ALA A 20 -6.11 30.02 6.71
C ALA A 20 -5.62 30.02 5.26
N ALA A 21 -5.27 31.19 4.71
CA ALA A 21 -4.68 31.33 3.38
C ALA A 21 -3.28 30.68 3.31
N ALA A 22 -2.45 30.83 4.35
CA ALA A 22 -1.15 30.17 4.46
C ALA A 22 -1.26 28.64 4.55
N LEU A 23 -2.23 28.13 5.33
CA LEU A 23 -2.55 26.69 5.41
C LEU A 23 -3.08 26.13 4.08
N ALA A 24 -3.95 26.87 3.39
CA ALA A 24 -4.45 26.49 2.07
C ALA A 24 -3.35 26.47 1.00
N ALA A 25 -2.34 27.34 1.13
CA ALA A 25 -1.18 27.35 0.24
C ALA A 25 -0.23 26.15 0.46
N LEU A 26 -0.19 25.60 1.68
CA LEU A 26 0.64 24.44 2.03
C LEU A 26 0.07 23.14 1.40
N GLY A 27 -1.25 22.97 1.35
CA GLY A 27 -1.91 21.78 0.78
C GLY A 27 -2.29 20.74 1.84
N THR A 28 -2.47 19.47 1.46
CA THR A 28 -2.85 18.39 2.37
C THR A 28 -1.62 17.82 3.05
N ARG A 29 -1.62 17.70 4.38
CA ARG A 29 -0.55 17.00 5.10
C ARG A 29 -0.65 15.50 4.84
N CYS A 30 0.36 14.95 4.18
CA CYS A 30 0.46 13.52 3.93
C CYS A 30 0.75 12.77 5.24
N GLU A 31 -0.10 11.81 5.60
CA GLU A 31 0.05 11.03 6.83
C GLU A 31 1.29 10.12 6.79
N LEU A 32 1.66 9.64 5.60
CA LEU A 32 2.82 8.77 5.41
C LEU A 32 4.15 9.53 5.46
N SER A 33 4.24 10.67 4.75
CA SER A 33 5.48 11.42 4.62
C SER A 33 5.58 12.60 5.59
N GLY A 34 4.49 13.01 6.24
CA GLY A 34 4.41 14.14 7.16
C GLY A 34 4.53 15.53 6.53
N PHE A 35 4.70 15.63 5.21
CA PHE A 35 4.83 16.89 4.48
C PHE A 35 3.51 17.34 3.88
N TYR A 36 3.41 18.64 3.62
CA TYR A 36 2.28 19.22 2.91
C TYR A 36 2.46 19.03 1.39
N VAL A 37 1.42 18.48 0.75
CA VAL A 37 1.39 18.15 -0.67
C VAL A 37 0.17 18.79 -1.31
N LYS A 38 0.37 19.41 -2.47
CA LYS A 38 -0.75 19.89 -3.27
C LYS A 38 -1.40 18.70 -3.98
N PRO A 39 -2.70 18.41 -3.74
CA PRO A 39 -3.39 17.33 -4.41
C PRO A 39 -3.48 17.62 -5.92
N SER A 40 -3.46 16.56 -6.72
CA SER A 40 -3.61 16.63 -8.17
C SER A 40 -4.43 15.44 -8.67
N PRO A 41 -5.39 15.67 -9.58
CA PRO A 41 -6.19 14.60 -10.14
C PRO A 41 -5.34 13.69 -11.03
N SER A 42 -5.74 12.43 -11.15
CA SER A 42 -5.12 11.49 -12.10
C SER A 42 -5.47 11.89 -13.54
N GLU A 43 -4.47 11.97 -14.42
CA GLU A 43 -4.64 12.27 -15.85
C GLU A 43 -4.84 10.99 -16.71
N LEU A 44 -5.29 9.90 -16.08
CA LEU A 44 -5.44 8.60 -16.74
C LEU A 44 -6.68 8.56 -17.64
N THR A 45 -6.52 8.03 -18.85
CA THR A 45 -7.65 7.81 -19.77
C THR A 45 -8.44 6.56 -19.37
N SER A 46 -9.72 6.50 -19.72
CA SER A 46 -10.56 5.32 -19.49
C SER A 46 -10.02 4.06 -20.20
N ALA A 47 -9.39 4.23 -21.36
CA ALA A 47 -8.72 3.14 -22.09
C ALA A 47 -7.53 2.59 -21.29
N THR A 48 -6.68 3.47 -20.76
CA THR A 48 -5.53 3.09 -19.90
C THR A 48 -6.00 2.39 -18.62
N ILE A 49 -7.06 2.89 -17.98
CA ILE A 49 -7.65 2.25 -16.80
C ILE A 49 -8.17 0.85 -17.14
N GLY A 50 -8.77 0.67 -18.32
CA GLY A 50 -9.19 -0.65 -18.81
C GLY A 50 -8.03 -1.64 -18.94
N GLN A 51 -6.91 -1.21 -19.55
CA GLN A 51 -5.70 -2.02 -19.68
C GLN A 51 -5.09 -2.39 -18.32
N LEU A 52 -4.99 -1.41 -17.41
CA LEU A 52 -4.48 -1.63 -16.06
C LEU A 52 -5.38 -2.56 -15.24
N ARG A 53 -6.70 -2.45 -15.41
CA ARG A 53 -7.67 -3.36 -14.79
C ARG A 53 -7.49 -4.80 -15.24
N GLU A 54 -7.34 -5.03 -16.56
CA GLU A 54 -7.09 -6.37 -17.09
C GLU A 54 -5.79 -6.96 -16.52
N LYS A 55 -4.75 -6.13 -16.45
CA LYS A 55 -3.48 -6.51 -15.82
C LYS A 55 -3.63 -6.88 -14.34
N LEU A 56 -4.40 -6.10 -13.57
CA LEU A 56 -4.68 -6.38 -12.16
C LEU A 56 -5.39 -7.72 -11.97
N VAL A 57 -6.41 -8.02 -12.77
CA VAL A 57 -7.15 -9.29 -12.68
C VAL A 57 -6.24 -10.48 -12.96
N LYS A 58 -5.43 -10.39 -14.02
CA LYS A 58 -4.47 -11.44 -14.37
C LYS A 58 -3.43 -11.66 -13.27
N GLU A 59 -2.89 -10.58 -12.70
CA GLU A 59 -1.92 -10.66 -11.62
C GLU A 59 -2.54 -11.27 -10.35
N LYS A 60 -3.79 -10.92 -10.04
CA LYS A 60 -4.54 -11.49 -8.91
C LYS A 60 -4.62 -13.01 -9.02
N GLU A 61 -5.09 -13.52 -10.16
CA GLU A 61 -5.22 -14.95 -10.41
C GLU A 61 -3.87 -15.68 -10.27
N GLU A 62 -2.79 -15.07 -10.76
CA GLU A 62 -1.44 -15.64 -10.66
C GLU A 62 -0.95 -15.70 -9.21
N LEU A 63 -1.15 -14.62 -8.43
CA LEU A 63 -0.74 -14.54 -7.04
C LEU A 63 -1.58 -15.43 -6.13
N GLU A 64 -2.88 -15.56 -6.37
CA GLU A 64 -3.75 -16.49 -5.63
C GLU A 64 -3.29 -17.94 -5.84
N ARG A 65 -2.97 -18.30 -7.09
CA ARG A 65 -2.41 -19.63 -7.40
C ARG A 65 -1.10 -19.87 -6.65
N LYS A 66 -0.15 -18.92 -6.73
CA LYS A 66 1.15 -19.02 -6.03
C LYS A 66 0.98 -19.10 -4.51
N ALA A 67 0.07 -18.32 -3.95
CA ALA A 67 -0.20 -18.34 -2.51
C ALA A 67 -0.71 -19.71 -2.05
N ASN A 68 -1.58 -20.34 -2.84
CA ASN A 68 -2.11 -21.65 -2.54
C ASN A 68 -1.07 -22.77 -2.75
N GLU A 69 -0.21 -22.63 -3.75
CA GLU A 69 0.92 -23.53 -3.99
C GLU A 69 1.88 -23.55 -2.81
N PHE A 70 2.41 -22.40 -2.39
CA PHE A 70 3.29 -22.30 -1.22
C PHE A 70 2.63 -22.79 0.08
N LEU A 71 1.32 -22.56 0.25
CA LEU A 71 0.62 -23.07 1.42
C LEU A 71 0.55 -24.61 1.40
N ALA A 72 0.25 -25.20 0.25
CA ALA A 72 0.18 -26.65 0.09
C ALA A 72 1.56 -27.31 0.30
N GLU A 73 2.64 -26.68 -0.15
CA GLU A 73 4.03 -27.10 0.10
C GLU A 73 4.34 -27.07 1.60
N ALA A 74 4.05 -25.97 2.29
CA ALA A 74 4.22 -25.85 3.73
C ALA A 74 3.43 -26.90 4.54
N GLU A 75 2.22 -27.23 4.09
CA GLU A 75 1.38 -28.28 4.67
C GLU A 75 1.88 -29.70 4.39
N ALA A 76 2.55 -29.92 3.25
CA ALA A 76 3.19 -31.19 2.93
C ALA A 76 4.41 -31.43 3.84
N LEU A 77 5.27 -30.41 4.00
CA LEU A 77 6.42 -30.45 4.91
C LEU A 77 6.00 -30.68 6.37
N ALA A 78 4.87 -30.09 6.79
CA ALA A 78 4.31 -30.34 8.12
C ALA A 78 3.93 -31.82 8.32
N ARG A 79 3.30 -32.44 7.32
CA ARG A 79 2.89 -33.84 7.37
C ARG A 79 4.06 -34.80 7.32
N GLU A 80 5.10 -34.49 6.55
CA GLU A 80 6.34 -35.27 6.52
C GLU A 80 6.98 -35.37 7.90
N ARG A 81 7.00 -34.25 8.64
CA ARG A 81 7.47 -34.21 10.03
C ARG A 81 6.60 -35.01 10.98
N GLU A 82 5.27 -34.88 10.90
CA GLU A 82 4.33 -35.61 11.77
C GLU A 82 4.32 -37.13 11.51
N GLY A 83 4.61 -37.56 10.27
CA GLY A 83 4.73 -38.98 9.91
C GLY A 83 6.07 -39.62 10.29
N GLY A 84 7.04 -38.82 10.74
CA GLY A 84 8.43 -39.21 11.01
C GLY A 84 8.76 -39.46 12.48
N ASP A 85 7.82 -39.97 13.29
CA ASP A 85 8.14 -40.44 14.65
C ASP A 85 8.50 -41.93 14.62
N THR A 86 9.79 -42.24 14.55
CA THR A 86 10.42 -43.41 15.21
C THR A 86 11.93 -43.54 14.97
N GLN A 87 12.54 -42.80 14.03
CA GLN A 87 14.00 -42.84 13.80
C GLN A 87 14.55 -41.49 13.33
N PHE A 88 14.53 -40.48 14.19
CA PHE A 88 15.51 -39.40 14.07
C PHE A 88 16.50 -39.57 15.21
N ASP A 89 17.68 -40.12 14.88
CA ASP A 89 18.85 -39.83 15.68
C ASP A 89 19.00 -38.31 15.68
N GLU A 90 19.19 -37.70 16.84
CA GLU A 90 19.36 -36.25 17.03
C GLU A 90 20.58 -35.66 16.27
N GLU A 91 21.28 -36.49 15.48
CA GLU A 91 22.48 -36.22 14.68
C GLU A 91 22.18 -35.79 13.22
N SER A 92 20.99 -36.06 12.67
CA SER A 92 20.65 -35.64 11.29
C SER A 92 20.06 -34.22 11.32
N GLY A 93 20.84 -33.21 10.97
CA GLY A 93 20.43 -31.79 10.91
C GLY A 93 19.28 -31.44 9.94
N ASP A 94 18.53 -32.44 9.46
CA ASP A 94 17.44 -32.31 8.48
C ASP A 94 16.12 -31.83 9.11
N GLY A 95 15.94 -31.96 10.43
CA GLY A 95 14.75 -31.43 11.11
C GLY A 95 14.71 -29.89 11.10
N ASP A 96 15.87 -29.25 11.19
CA ASP A 96 15.99 -27.78 11.16
C ASP A 96 15.81 -27.22 9.74
N THR A 97 16.22 -27.97 8.70
CA THR A 97 16.03 -27.56 7.30
C THR A 97 14.56 -27.61 6.91
N ILE A 98 13.83 -28.69 7.24
CA ILE A 98 12.38 -28.82 6.97
C ILE A 98 11.58 -27.68 7.64
N ASN A 99 11.91 -27.34 8.89
CA ASN A 99 11.25 -26.23 9.58
C ASN A 99 11.52 -24.89 8.88
N THR A 100 12.77 -24.64 8.48
CA THR A 100 13.16 -23.40 7.79
C THR A 100 12.46 -23.27 6.43
N GLU A 101 12.37 -24.36 5.67
CA GLU A 101 11.67 -24.40 4.38
C GLU A 101 10.17 -24.15 4.55
N ARG A 102 9.54 -24.81 5.52
CA ARG A 102 8.12 -24.59 5.83
C ARG A 102 7.83 -23.13 6.23
N GLU A 103 8.67 -22.55 7.09
CA GLU A 103 8.51 -21.14 7.49
C GLU A 103 8.67 -20.19 6.29
N ARG A 104 9.63 -20.47 5.41
CA ARG A 104 9.81 -19.72 4.17
C ARG A 104 8.56 -19.77 3.29
N ASP A 105 7.97 -20.94 3.08
CA ASP A 105 6.80 -21.10 2.21
C ASP A 105 5.56 -20.43 2.81
N LEU A 106 5.38 -20.50 4.13
CA LEU A 106 4.34 -19.74 4.83
C LEU A 106 4.50 -18.23 4.63
N LEU A 107 5.73 -17.70 4.73
CA LEU A 107 6.01 -16.29 4.50
C LEU A 107 5.74 -15.87 3.04
N LEU A 108 6.11 -16.72 2.07
CA LEU A 108 5.85 -16.47 0.65
C LEU A 108 4.34 -16.48 0.35
N SER A 109 3.60 -17.44 0.91
CA SER A 109 2.14 -17.50 0.80
C SER A 109 1.47 -16.27 1.39
N ALA A 110 1.86 -15.87 2.60
CA ALA A 110 1.34 -14.67 3.26
C ALA A 110 1.65 -13.39 2.47
N SER A 111 2.88 -13.26 1.95
CA SER A 111 3.26 -12.13 1.11
C SER A 111 2.45 -12.05 -0.17
N ALA A 112 2.19 -13.18 -0.84
CA ALA A 112 1.38 -13.20 -2.06
C ALA A 112 -0.07 -12.78 -1.77
N ARG A 113 -0.67 -13.27 -0.67
CA ARG A 113 -2.01 -12.87 -0.23
C ARG A 113 -2.12 -11.38 0.10
N ALA A 114 -1.12 -10.82 0.77
CA ALA A 114 -1.08 -9.39 1.05
C ALA A 114 -1.05 -8.52 -0.23
N VAL A 115 -0.47 -9.02 -1.33
CA VAL A 115 -0.52 -8.33 -2.62
C VAL A 115 -1.89 -8.51 -3.29
N VAL A 116 -2.53 -9.67 -3.17
CA VAL A 116 -3.91 -9.90 -3.64
C VAL A 116 -4.88 -8.90 -2.99
N GLU A 117 -4.76 -8.67 -1.69
CA GLU A 117 -5.57 -7.67 -0.97
C GLU A 117 -5.36 -6.25 -1.55
N GLN A 118 -4.10 -5.86 -1.82
CA GLN A 118 -3.80 -4.57 -2.46
C GLN A 118 -4.39 -4.46 -3.87
N ILE A 119 -4.43 -5.57 -4.62
CA ILE A 119 -5.05 -5.62 -5.94
C ILE A 119 -6.57 -5.43 -5.82
N ASP A 120 -7.21 -6.07 -4.85
CA ASP A 120 -8.64 -5.91 -4.61
C ASP A 120 -8.99 -4.47 -4.23
N GLU A 121 -8.20 -3.83 -3.38
CA GLU A 121 -8.34 -2.40 -3.09
C GLU A 121 -8.12 -1.52 -4.33
N ALA A 122 -7.19 -1.88 -5.22
CA ALA A 122 -6.97 -1.17 -6.47
C ALA A 122 -8.17 -1.29 -7.43
N LEU A 123 -8.75 -2.48 -7.55
CA LEU A 123 -9.96 -2.72 -8.33
C LEU A 123 -11.15 -1.91 -7.78
N GLU A 124 -11.26 -1.79 -6.47
CA GLU A 124 -12.31 -1.01 -5.81
C GLU A 124 -12.11 0.48 -6.04
N ARG A 125 -10.87 0.98 -6.02
CA ARG A 125 -10.54 2.35 -6.42
C ARG A 125 -10.87 2.64 -7.88
N ILE A 126 -10.73 1.64 -8.77
CA ILE A 126 -11.15 1.78 -10.17
C ILE A 126 -12.67 1.93 -10.26
N LYS A 127 -13.43 1.13 -9.53
CA LYS A 127 -14.91 1.24 -9.46
C LYS A 127 -15.36 2.60 -8.92
N ASN A 128 -14.66 3.11 -7.91
CA ASN A 128 -14.96 4.38 -7.26
C ASN A 128 -14.43 5.62 -8.01
N GLY A 129 -13.65 5.43 -9.08
CA GLY A 129 -13.06 6.53 -9.86
C GLY A 129 -11.91 7.27 -9.15
N THR A 130 -11.33 6.69 -8.10
CA THR A 130 -10.22 7.26 -7.32
C THR A 130 -8.86 6.60 -7.64
N TYR A 131 -8.82 5.73 -8.64
CA TYR A 131 -7.61 5.03 -9.06
C TYR A 131 -6.56 5.99 -9.63
N GLY A 132 -5.28 5.69 -9.40
CA GLY A 132 -4.16 6.54 -9.83
C GLY A 132 -3.96 7.79 -8.98
N VAL A 133 -4.60 7.90 -7.82
CA VAL A 133 -4.37 8.96 -6.83
C VAL A 133 -3.76 8.36 -5.57
N CYS A 134 -2.74 9.04 -5.04
CA CYS A 134 -2.04 8.67 -3.82
C CYS A 134 -2.97 8.79 -2.60
N THR A 135 -3.26 7.69 -1.92
CA THR A 135 -4.17 7.66 -0.76
C THR A 135 -3.82 8.68 0.32
N PRO A 136 -2.56 8.77 0.81
CA PRO A 136 -2.24 9.70 1.91
C PRO A 136 -2.05 11.16 1.47
N ALA A 137 -1.78 11.43 0.19
CA ALA A 137 -1.38 12.77 -0.28
C ALA A 137 -2.33 13.42 -1.29
N GLY A 138 -3.28 12.66 -1.84
CA GLY A 138 -4.25 13.15 -2.83
C GLY A 138 -3.65 13.58 -4.17
N ARG A 139 -2.42 13.19 -4.49
CA ARG A 139 -1.73 13.54 -5.73
C ARG A 139 -1.73 12.40 -6.73
N ALA A 140 -1.65 12.73 -8.01
CA ALA A 140 -1.52 11.75 -9.08
C ALA A 140 -0.31 10.83 -8.88
N ILE A 141 -0.53 9.55 -9.13
CA ILE A 141 0.50 8.53 -9.24
C ILE A 141 0.96 8.51 -10.71
N PRO A 142 2.29 8.62 -10.98
CA PRO A 142 2.81 8.57 -12.35
C PRO A 142 2.38 7.29 -13.07
N LEU A 143 2.08 7.38 -14.37
CA LEU A 143 1.65 6.25 -15.18
C LEU A 143 2.69 5.13 -15.18
N GLU A 144 3.97 5.49 -15.31
CA GLU A 144 5.10 4.55 -15.36
C GLU A 144 5.14 3.67 -14.09
N ARG A 145 4.71 4.22 -12.96
CA ARG A 145 4.60 3.47 -11.70
C ARG A 145 3.43 2.51 -11.72
N LEU A 146 2.29 2.89 -12.27
CA LEU A 146 1.12 2.03 -12.38
C LEU A 146 1.33 0.94 -13.44
N GLU A 147 2.10 1.23 -14.48
CA GLU A 147 2.52 0.23 -15.46
C GLU A 147 3.45 -0.82 -14.82
N ALA A 148 4.38 -0.40 -13.96
CA ALA A 148 5.27 -1.30 -13.24
C ALA A 148 4.57 -2.05 -12.09
N ILE A 149 3.78 -1.35 -11.29
CA ILE A 149 3.11 -1.85 -10.07
C ILE A 149 1.66 -1.33 -10.08
N PRO A 150 0.73 -2.05 -10.74
CA PRO A 150 -0.62 -1.55 -10.97
C PRO A 150 -1.48 -1.46 -9.70
N TRP A 151 -1.14 -2.17 -8.63
CA TRP A 151 -1.85 -2.07 -7.34
C TRP A 151 -1.35 -0.92 -6.45
N ALA A 152 -0.34 -0.16 -6.89
CA ALA A 152 0.23 0.92 -6.09
C ALA A 152 -0.82 1.94 -5.61
N ASP A 153 -0.79 2.23 -4.32
CA ASP A 153 -1.68 3.18 -3.62
C ASP A 153 -0.95 4.47 -3.19
N VAL A 154 0.37 4.41 -3.09
CA VAL A 154 1.22 5.51 -2.69
C VAL A 154 2.13 5.94 -3.86
N CYS A 155 2.33 7.24 -4.01
CA CYS A 155 3.26 7.80 -5.00
C CYS A 155 4.74 7.62 -4.62
N VAL A 156 5.65 7.69 -5.60
CA VAL A 156 7.10 7.46 -5.39
C VAL A 156 7.66 8.36 -4.28
N ASP A 157 7.39 9.65 -4.31
CA ASP A 157 7.96 10.60 -3.35
C ASP A 157 7.46 10.35 -1.91
N CYS A 158 6.19 9.97 -1.73
CA CYS A 158 5.69 9.60 -0.40
C CYS A 158 6.35 8.30 0.09
N LYS A 159 6.49 7.30 -0.77
CA LYS A 159 7.17 6.04 -0.44
C LYS A 159 8.64 6.26 -0.10
N SER A 160 9.40 6.95 -0.96
CA SER A 160 10.82 7.22 -0.75
C SER A 160 11.11 8.00 0.53
N ARG A 161 10.19 8.89 0.95
CA ARG A 161 10.32 9.63 2.20
C ARG A 161 9.98 8.81 3.43
N ALA A 162 8.98 7.93 3.33
CA ALA A 162 8.66 6.99 4.39
C ALA A 162 9.86 6.06 4.67
N ASP A 163 10.49 5.53 3.62
CA ASP A 163 11.67 4.67 3.77
C ASP A 163 12.85 5.39 4.45
N ARG A 164 13.08 6.67 4.14
CA ARG A 164 14.14 7.47 4.80
C ARG A 164 13.90 7.70 6.30
N ARG A 165 12.69 7.47 6.80
CA ARG A 165 12.33 7.65 8.21
C ARG A 165 12.33 6.35 9.00
N ARG A 166 12.48 5.22 8.32
CA ARG A 166 12.54 3.88 8.91
C ARG A 166 13.97 3.56 9.31
#